data_AF-A0A6B3EMJ7-F1
#
_entry.id   AF-A0A6B3EMJ7-F1
#
_cell.length_a   1.000
_cell.length_b   1.000
_cell.length_c   1.000
_cell.angle_alpha   90.00
_cell.angle_beta   90.00
_cell.angle_gamma   90.00
#
_symmetry.space_group_name_H-M   'P 1'
#
loop_
_entity.id
_entity.type
_entity.pdbx_description
1 polymer ?
#
loop_
_entity_poly.entity_id
_entity_poly.type
_entity_poly.pdbx_seq_one_letter_code
_entity_poly.pdbx_strand_id
1 'polypeptide(L)' 'FAAGKADRTPPCGVTYLRSSGDATYRLQTAVTWDTAWTGTGGAGGDLPDGTYGQPQDVQVREIQSVNR' A
#
# COMPACT_ATOMS: atom_id res chain seq x y z
N PHE A 1 19.24 -6.44 -9.70
CA PHE A 1 18.10 -5.60 -10.09
C PHE A 1 18.60 -4.57 -11.09
N ALA A 2 18.00 -4.46 -12.28
CA ALA A 2 18.38 -3.47 -13.30
C ALA A 2 17.20 -2.51 -13.52
N ALA A 3 17.48 -1.22 -13.64
CA ALA A 3 16.45 -0.23 -13.94
C ALA A 3 15.95 -0.39 -15.39
N GLY A 4 14.63 -0.31 -15.60
CA GLY A 4 14.02 -0.30 -16.93
C GLY A 4 14.32 0.99 -17.70
N LYS A 5 14.29 0.94 -19.04
CA LYS A 5 14.53 2.08 -19.94
C LYS A 5 13.28 2.93 -20.11
N ALA A 6 12.73 3.42 -18.99
CA ALA A 6 11.47 4.17 -18.96
C ALA A 6 11.53 5.51 -19.73
N ASP A 7 12.74 6.03 -19.97
CA ASP A 7 13.03 7.26 -20.70
C ASP A 7 13.05 7.08 -22.24
N ARG A 8 12.92 5.84 -22.74
CA ARG A 8 12.98 5.56 -24.18
C ARG A 8 11.62 5.16 -24.72
N THR A 9 11.25 5.72 -25.87
CA THR A 9 10.10 5.26 -26.64
C THR A 9 10.29 3.79 -27.01
N PRO A 10 9.43 2.87 -26.55
CA PRO A 10 9.55 1.46 -26.87
C PRO A 10 9.29 1.23 -28.36
N PRO A 11 10.06 0.35 -29.03
CA PRO A 11 9.87 0.06 -30.45
C PRO A 11 8.51 -0.58 -30.77
N CYS A 12 7.76 -1.04 -29.75
CA CYS A 12 6.40 -1.57 -29.85
C CYS A 12 5.35 -0.81 -28.99
N GLY A 13 5.61 0.44 -28.59
CA GLY A 13 4.56 1.34 -28.07
C GLY A 13 3.96 0.99 -26.70
N VAL A 14 4.72 0.38 -25.79
CA VAL A 14 4.25 0.13 -24.40
C VAL A 14 4.65 1.30 -23.49
N THR A 15 3.84 2.35 -23.45
CA THR A 15 3.96 3.38 -22.41
C THR A 15 3.39 2.82 -21.11
N TYR A 16 4.17 2.85 -20.02
CA TYR A 16 3.69 2.46 -18.70
C TYR A 16 2.77 3.55 -18.14
N LEU A 17 1.47 3.42 -18.42
CA LEU A 17 0.42 4.39 -18.06
C LEU A 17 0.23 4.62 -16.55
N ARG A 18 0.96 3.91 -15.69
CA ARG A 18 0.85 3.98 -14.23
C ARG A 18 2.18 4.17 -13.49
N SER A 19 3.25 4.58 -14.20
CA SER A 19 4.45 5.11 -13.52
C SER A 19 4.10 6.42 -12.83
N SER A 20 4.65 6.65 -11.64
CA SER A 20 4.48 7.95 -10.96
C SER A 20 5.39 9.04 -11.53
N GLY A 21 6.33 8.69 -12.42
CA GLY A 21 7.33 9.64 -12.94
C GLY A 21 8.11 10.28 -11.78
N ASP A 22 8.19 11.61 -11.79
CA ASP A 22 8.78 12.40 -10.70
C ASP A 22 7.83 12.64 -9.52
N ALA A 23 6.57 12.19 -9.61
CA ALA A 23 5.55 12.30 -8.58
C ALA A 23 5.41 11.01 -7.74
N THR A 24 4.49 11.03 -6.78
CA THR A 24 4.13 9.91 -5.91
C THR A 24 2.61 9.67 -5.91
N TYR A 25 2.19 8.45 -5.57
CA TYR A 25 0.79 8.14 -5.27
C TYR A 25 0.59 8.08 -3.75
N ARG A 26 -0.48 8.71 -3.26
CA ARG A 26 -0.86 8.64 -1.85
C ARG A 26 -1.54 7.31 -1.56
N LEU A 27 -0.89 6.46 -0.80
CA LEU A 27 -1.47 5.23 -0.28
C LEU A 27 -1.96 5.49 1.15
N GLN A 28 -3.26 5.30 1.36
CA GLN A 28 -3.85 5.35 2.70
C GLN A 28 -4.40 3.98 3.05
N THR A 29 -3.91 3.41 4.13
CA THR A 29 -4.40 2.18 4.73
C THR A 29 -4.71 2.44 6.20
N ALA A 30 -5.84 1.93 6.67
CA ALA A 30 -6.23 1.95 8.07
C ALA A 30 -6.46 0.50 8.50
N VAL A 31 -5.93 0.14 9.67
CA VAL A 31 -6.19 -1.13 10.35
C VAL A 31 -7.07 -0.81 11.55
N THR A 32 -8.21 -1.50 11.65
CA THR A 32 -9.11 -1.45 12.81
C THR A 32 -9.06 -2.78 13.53
N TRP A 33 -9.02 -2.78 14.85
CA TRP A 33 -9.09 -4.01 15.65
C TRP A 33 -9.87 -3.82 16.94
N ASP A 34 -10.56 -4.89 17.34
CA ASP A 34 -11.35 -4.97 18.57
C ASP A 34 -10.52 -5.68 19.64
N THR A 35 -10.60 -5.20 20.89
CA THR A 35 -9.86 -5.81 22.01
C THR A 35 -10.81 -6.11 23.15
N ALA A 36 -10.76 -7.33 23.69
CA ALA A 36 -11.48 -7.72 24.90
C ALA A 36 -10.50 -8.27 25.95
N TRP A 37 -10.82 -8.07 27.23
CA TRP A 37 -9.99 -8.57 28.34
C TRP A 37 -10.81 -9.33 29.38
N THR A 38 -10.16 -10.28 30.05
CA THR A 38 -10.73 -11.06 31.17
C THR A 38 -9.72 -11.14 32.31
N GLY A 39 -10.13 -10.72 33.50
CA GLY A 39 -9.39 -10.84 34.75
C GLY A 39 -9.68 -12.13 35.50
N THR A 40 -8.77 -12.52 36.39
CA THR A 40 -8.84 -13.75 37.20
C THR A 40 -10.05 -13.86 38.12
N GLY A 41 -10.75 -12.75 38.40
CA GLY A 41 -12.00 -12.71 39.18
C GLY A 41 -13.29 -12.72 38.34
N GLY A 42 -13.22 -12.98 37.03
CA GLY A 42 -14.38 -12.96 36.13
C GLY A 42 -14.81 -11.57 35.67
N ALA A 43 -14.13 -10.52 36.14
CA ALA A 43 -14.26 -9.17 35.57
C ALA A 43 -13.69 -9.15 34.15
N GLY A 44 -14.32 -8.41 33.25
CA GLY A 44 -13.86 -8.27 31.88
C GLY A 44 -14.67 -7.20 31.15
N GLY A 45 -14.39 -7.05 29.86
CA GLY A 45 -15.15 -6.16 28.99
C GLY A 45 -14.42 -5.83 27.69
N ASP A 46 -15.13 -5.12 26.83
CA ASP A 46 -14.59 -4.60 25.59
C ASP A 46 -13.77 -3.33 25.85
N LEU A 47 -12.71 -3.17 25.08
CA LEU A 47 -11.92 -1.95 25.00
C LEU A 47 -12.24 -1.24 23.67
N PRO A 48 -12.11 0.09 23.63
CA PRO A 48 -12.38 0.84 22.41
C PRO A 48 -11.54 0.34 21.24
N ASP A 49 -12.14 0.35 20.04
CA ASP A 49 -11.47 -0.06 18.81
C ASP A 49 -10.19 0.76 18.59
N GLY A 50 -9.10 0.06 18.28
CA GLY A 50 -7.86 0.69 17.84
C GLY A 50 -7.94 1.00 16.36
N THR A 51 -7.56 2.21 15.95
CA THR A 51 -7.35 2.55 14.54
C THR A 51 -5.92 3.03 14.33
N TYR A 52 -5.22 2.41 13.40
CA TYR A 52 -3.90 2.87 12.95
C TYR A 52 -3.87 3.02 11.43
N GLY A 53 -3.54 4.21 10.96
CA GLY A 53 -3.31 4.48 9.55
C GLY A 53 -2.50 5.75 9.39
N GLN A 54 -1.40 5.66 8.65
CA GLN A 54 -0.60 6.81 8.25
C GLN A 54 -0.53 6.81 6.74
N PRO A 55 -0.89 7.92 6.07
CA PRO A 55 -0.72 8.01 4.63
C PRO A 55 0.76 7.94 4.26
N GLN A 56 1.08 7.14 3.25
CA GLN A 56 2.42 7.03 2.72
C GLN A 56 2.45 7.42 1.25
N ASP A 57 3.42 8.24 0.88
CA ASP A 57 3.67 8.58 -0.50
C ASP A 57 4.54 7.50 -1.14
N VAL A 58 4.04 6.86 -2.20
CA VAL A 58 4.68 5.72 -2.86
C VAL A 58 5.13 6.12 -4.26
N GLN A 59 6.42 5.93 -4.55
CA GLN A 59 6.97 6.06 -5.90
C GLN A 59 6.80 4.74 -6.66
N VAL A 60 6.11 4.77 -7.79
CA VAL A 60 5.90 3.60 -8.65
C VAL A 60 6.79 3.73 -9.87
N ARG A 61 7.82 2.88 -9.94
CA ARG A 61 8.78 2.87 -11.05
C ARG A 61 8.29 2.03 -12.24
N GLU A 62 7.62 0.90 -11.96
CA GLU A 62 7.12 0.00 -12.99
C GLU A 62 5.97 -0.86 -12.43
N ILE A 63 4.95 -1.13 -13.26
CA ILE A 63 3.92 -2.14 -12.98
C ILE A 63 4.07 -3.23 -14.03
N GLN A 64 4.34 -4.45 -13.57
CA GLN A 64 4.47 -5.63 -14.41
C GLN A 64 3.17 -6.42 -14.33
N SER A 65 2.43 -6.50 -15.43
CA SER A 65 1.25 -7.35 -15.56
C SER A 65 1.69 -8.71 -16.07
N VAL A 66 1.53 -9.78 -15.29
CA VAL A 66 1.66 -11.15 -15.80
C VAL A 66 0.32 -11.53 -16.43
N ASN A 67 0.19 -11.39 -17.75
CA ASN A 67 -0.90 -12.02 -18.49
C ASN A 67 -0.59 -13.51 -18.61
N ARG A 68 -1.48 -14.36 -18.09
CA ARG A 68 -1.46 -15.80 -18.34
C ARG A 68 -2.32 -16.11 -19.56
#